data_AF-A0A821JCA8-F1
#
_entry.id   AF-A0A821JCA8-F1
#
_cell.length_a   1.000
_cell.length_b   1.000
_cell.length_c   1.000
_cell.angle_alpha   90.00
_cell.angle_beta   90.00
_cell.angle_gamma   90.00
#
_symmetry.space_group_name_H-M   'P 1'
#
loop_
_entity.id
_entity.type
_entity.pdbx_description
1 polymer ?
#
loop_
_entity_poly.entity_id
_entity_poly.type
_entity_poly.pdbx_seq_one_letter_code
_entity_poly.pdbx_strand_id
1 'polypeptide(L)' 'MFPPWLWLSEHDVGGYTRWENPDVYERYNPLKHVVNSAQPMLIILGANNYRVPITQRISAFTALQRRGIQS' A
#
# COMPACT_ATOMS: atom_id res chain seq x y z
N MET A 1 15.39 -20.27 -1.59
CA MET A 1 13.97 -20.32 -1.15
C MET A 1 13.69 -19.00 -0.44
N PHE A 2 12.78 -18.17 -0.97
CA PHE A 2 12.39 -16.92 -0.31
C PHE A 2 11.61 -17.24 0.97
N PRO A 3 11.93 -16.64 2.12
CA PRO A 3 11.13 -16.85 3.31
C PRO A 3 9.72 -16.27 3.09
N PRO A 4 8.65 -16.91 3.62
CA PRO A 4 7.27 -16.53 3.32
C PRO A 4 6.93 -15.08 3.68
N TRP A 5 7.63 -14.49 4.66
CA TRP A 5 7.41 -13.11 5.09
C TRP A 5 8.07 -12.05 4.19
N LEU A 6 9.06 -12.42 3.36
CA LEU A 6 9.69 -11.52 2.39
C LEU A 6 9.09 -11.65 0.99
N TRP A 7 8.23 -12.64 0.76
CA TRP A 7 7.61 -12.87 -0.55
C TRP A 7 6.91 -11.62 -1.09
N LEU A 8 6.00 -11.02 -0.32
CA LEU A 8 5.23 -9.86 -0.78
C LEU A 8 6.09 -8.59 -0.93
N SER A 9 7.15 -8.47 -0.13
CA SER A 9 7.95 -7.25 -0.02
C SER A 9 9.15 -7.24 -0.97
N GLU A 10 9.66 -8.40 -1.39
CA GLU A 10 10.90 -8.50 -2.17
C GLU A 10 10.69 -9.35 -3.43
N HIS A 11 10.08 -10.54 -3.32
CA HIS A 11 9.89 -11.41 -4.48
C HIS A 11 8.98 -10.76 -5.55
N ASP A 12 7.84 -10.20 -5.15
CA ASP A 12 6.87 -9.59 -6.09
C ASP A 12 7.41 -8.32 -6.78
N VAL A 13 8.48 -7.73 -6.24
CA VAL A 13 9.16 -6.55 -6.80
C VAL A 13 10.50 -6.90 -7.48
N GLY A 14 10.69 -8.17 -7.85
CA GLY A 14 11.84 -8.63 -8.64
C GLY A 14 13.03 -9.14 -7.82
N GLY A 15 12.83 -9.39 -6.53
CA GLY A 15 13.84 -9.96 -5.62
C GLY A 15 14.83 -8.95 -5.05
N TYR A 16 14.66 -7.66 -5.33
CA TYR A 16 15.47 -6.59 -4.75
C TYR A 16 14.94 -6.19 -3.39
N THR A 17 15.85 -5.86 -2.47
CA THR A 17 15.52 -5.16 -1.24
C THR A 17 15.32 -3.67 -1.48
N ARG A 18 14.71 -2.96 -0.52
CA ARG A 18 14.36 -1.54 -0.67
C ARG A 18 15.58 -0.62 -0.82
N TRP A 19 16.73 -1.00 -0.29
CA TRP A 19 17.97 -0.23 -0.44
C TRP A 19 18.75 -0.57 -1.72
N GLU A 20 18.55 -1.75 -2.30
CA GLU A 20 19.17 -2.14 -3.57
C GLU A 20 18.49 -1.48 -4.77
N ASN A 21 17.16 -1.37 -4.75
CA ASN A 21 16.40 -0.76 -5.83
C ASN A 21 15.17 0.02 -5.33
N PRO A 22 15.38 1.21 -4.73
CA PRO A 22 14.29 2.01 -4.15
C PRO A 22 13.23 2.43 -5.18
N ASP A 23 13.61 2.60 -6.44
CA ASP A 23 12.71 3.05 -7.50
C ASP A 23 11.59 2.06 -7.79
N VAL A 24 11.84 0.76 -7.66
CA VAL A 24 10.80 -0.26 -7.86
C VAL A 24 9.75 -0.15 -6.76
N TYR A 25 10.16 0.03 -5.50
CA TYR A 25 9.24 0.24 -4.38
C TYR A 25 8.44 1.53 -4.54
N GLU A 26 9.10 2.60 -4.97
CA GLU A 26 8.44 3.90 -5.18
C GLU A 26 7.48 3.91 -6.36
N ARG A 27 7.70 3.07 -7.38
CA ARG A 27 6.76 2.89 -8.50
C ARG A 27 5.40 2.37 -8.03
N TYR A 28 5.41 1.41 -7.10
CA TYR A 28 4.19 0.78 -6.57
C TYR A 28 3.67 1.43 -5.28
N ASN A 29 4.29 2.52 -4.82
CA ASN A 29 3.87 3.23 -3.62
C ASN A 29 2.48 3.89 -3.82
N PRO A 30 1.43 3.45 -3.11
CA PRO A 30 0.08 3.96 -3.30
C PRO A 30 -0.07 5.46 -2.99
N LEU A 31 0.82 6.03 -2.17
CA LEU A 31 0.82 7.47 -1.89
C LEU A 31 1.03 8.32 -3.15
N LYS A 32 1.77 7.81 -4.16
CA LYS A 32 1.94 8.53 -5.43
C LYS A 32 0.71 8.50 -6.33
N HIS A 33 -0.18 7.54 -6.10
CA HIS A 33 -1.34 7.28 -6.96
C HIS A 33 -2.65 7.79 -6.35
N VAL A 34 -2.66 8.12 -5.05
CA VAL A 34 -3.86 8.57 -4.34
C VAL A 34 -4.45 9.87 -4.91
N VAL A 35 -3.65 10.69 -5.60
CA VAL A 35 -4.12 11.90 -6.30
C VAL A 35 -4.94 11.58 -7.56
N ASN A 36 -4.79 10.37 -8.11
CA ASN A 36 -5.48 9.96 -9.33
C ASN A 36 -6.82 9.27 -9.04
N SER A 37 -7.15 8.99 -7.78
CA SER A 37 -8.46 8.42 -7.42
C SER A 37 -9.56 9.41 -7.78
N ALA A 38 -10.62 8.97 -8.48
CA ALA A 38 -11.75 9.83 -8.84
C ALA A 38 -13.10 9.21 -8.46
N GLN A 39 -13.09 7.96 -8.03
CA GLN A 39 -14.30 7.18 -7.80
C GLN A 39 -14.42 6.77 -6.34
N PRO A 40 -15.67 6.58 -5.85
CA PRO A 40 -15.88 6.05 -4.54
C PRO A 40 -15.17 4.71 -4.31
N MET A 41 -14.61 4.51 -3.13
CA MET A 41 -13.82 3.31 -2.82
C MET A 41 -14.23 2.71 -1.47
N LEU A 42 -14.71 1.46 -1.49
CA LEU A 42 -14.96 0.69 -0.28
C LEU A 42 -13.64 0.22 0.36
N ILE A 43 -13.42 0.57 1.63
CA ILE A 43 -12.23 0.16 2.39
C ILE A 43 -12.62 -0.82 3.52
N ILE A 44 -12.24 -2.11 3.36
CA ILE A 44 -12.51 -3.16 4.37
C ILE A 44 -11.26 -3.47 5.19
N LEU A 45 -11.28 -3.23 6.50
CA LEU A 45 -10.15 -3.42 7.41
C LEU A 45 -10.41 -4.53 8.45
N GLY A 46 -9.38 -5.33 8.72
CA GLY A 46 -9.38 -6.29 9.83
C GLY A 46 -8.37 -5.86 10.89
N ALA A 47 -8.84 -5.51 12.09
CA ALA A 47 -7.99 -5.00 13.17
C ALA A 47 -6.92 -6.02 13.61
N ASN A 48 -7.19 -7.32 13.46
CA ASN A 48 -6.29 -8.40 13.82
C ASN A 48 -5.36 -8.85 12.66
N ASN A 49 -5.27 -8.07 11.59
CA ASN A 49 -4.30 -8.33 10.52
C ASN A 49 -2.93 -7.73 10.90
N TYR A 50 -2.03 -8.57 11.42
CA TYR A 50 -0.69 -8.14 11.83
C TYR A 50 0.33 -8.04 10.68
N ARG A 51 -0.05 -8.41 9.45
CA ARG A 51 0.85 -8.32 8.28
C ARG A 51 0.86 -6.92 7.66
N VAL A 52 -0.25 -6.19 7.77
CA VAL A 52 -0.39 -4.84 7.23
C VAL A 52 -1.00 -3.92 8.30
N PRO A 53 -0.28 -2.89 8.76
CA PRO A 53 -0.77 -2.00 9.81
C PRO A 53 -2.10 -1.32 9.44
N ILE A 54 -3.02 -1.25 10.42
CA ILE A 54 -4.32 -0.56 10.27
C ILE A 54 -4.17 0.90 9.82
N THR A 55 -3.07 1.54 10.23
CA THR A 55 -2.74 2.93 9.89
C THR A 55 -2.61 3.16 8.38
N GLN A 56 -2.21 2.17 7.59
CA GLN A 56 -2.14 2.30 6.13
C GLN A 56 -3.53 2.47 5.51
N ARG A 57 -4.52 1.74 6.03
CA ARG A 57 -5.91 1.83 5.55
C ARG A 57 -6.58 3.12 6.00
N ILE A 58 -6.33 3.54 7.25
CA ILE A 58 -6.80 4.83 7.77
C ILE A 58 -6.21 5.97 6.92
N SER A 59 -4.93 5.90 6.58
CA SER A 59 -4.27 6.90 5.73
C SER A 59 -4.92 6.99 4.34
N ALA A 60 -5.26 5.86 3.72
CA ALA A 60 -5.97 5.83 2.45
C ALA A 60 -7.38 6.46 2.56
N PHE A 61 -8.16 6.08 3.59
CA PHE A 61 -9.48 6.67 3.85
C PHE A 61 -9.39 8.18 4.05
N THR A 62 -8.49 8.65 4.90
CA THR A 62 -8.29 10.08 5.15
C THR A 62 -7.89 10.84 3.88
N ALA A 63 -7.08 10.24 3.01
CA ALA A 63 -6.71 10.85 1.74
C ALA A 63 -7.91 11.00 0.78
N LEU A 64 -8.82 10.02 0.74
CA LEU A 64 -10.05 10.10 -0.05
C LEU A 64 -11.00 11.17 0.52
N GLN A 65 -11.19 11.20 1.83
CA GLN A 65 -12.02 12.21 2.51
C GLN A 65 -11.51 13.64 2.25
N ARG A 66 -10.19 13.86 2.30
CA ARG A 66 -9.55 15.15 1.98
C ARG A 66 -9.79 15.62 0.54
N ARG A 67 -10.11 14.69 -0.35
CA ARG A 67 -10.40 14.97 -1.76
C ARG A 67 -11.89 15.00 -2.06
N GLY A 68 -12.76 14.87 -1.05
CA GLY A 68 -14.21 14.84 -1.23
C GLY A 68 -14.72 13.57 -1.93
N ILE A 69 -13.94 12.48 -1.93
CA ILE A 69 -14.32 11.21 -2.55
C ILE A 69 -15.01 10.35 -1.49
N GLN A 70 -16.20 9.84 -1.82
CA GLN A 70 -16.94 8.93 -0.93
C GLN A 70 -16.16 7.63 -0.73
N SER A 71 -16.05 7.16 0.50
CA SER A 71 -15.27 5.97 0.85
C SER A 71 -15.81 5.29 2.09
#